data_AF-R6ZM85-F1
#
_entry.id   AF-R6ZM85-F1
#
_cell.length_a   1.000
_cell.length_b   1.000
_cell.length_c   1.000
_cell.angle_alpha   90.00
_cell.angle_beta   90.00
_cell.angle_gamma   90.00
#
_symmetry.space_group_name_H-M   'P 1'
#
loop_
_entity.id
_entity.type
_entity.pdbx_description
1 polymer ?
#
loop_
_entity_poly.entity_id
_entity_poly.type
_entity_poly.pdbx_seq_one_letter_code
_entity_poly.pdbx_strand_id
1 'polypeptide(L)' 'MNNDTIVIKSPYGKRLKPNETTDSYILSFIGYLRNDRIEATFFIIGPEEKEQYLGHDVTLFME' A
#
# COMPACT_ATOMS: atom_id res chain seq x y z
N MET A 1 15.63 15.87 -10.54
CA MET A 1 15.68 14.88 -9.47
C MET A 1 14.97 13.65 -9.99
N ASN A 2 15.67 12.53 -10.15
CA ASN A 2 15.01 11.26 -10.44
C ASN A 2 14.38 10.80 -9.12
N ASN A 3 13.07 10.86 -9.04
CA ASN A 3 12.35 10.23 -7.93
C ASN A 3 12.13 8.78 -8.35
N ASP A 4 12.80 7.86 -7.67
CA ASP A 4 12.53 6.44 -7.89
C ASP A 4 11.10 6.14 -7.46
N THR A 5 10.33 5.56 -8.37
CA THR A 5 8.92 5.22 -8.11
C THR A 5 8.84 3.80 -7.61
N ILE A 6 8.25 3.62 -6.43
CA ILE A 6 7.97 2.33 -5.82
C ILE A 6 6.51 2.00 -6.10
N VAL A 7 6.27 0.89 -6.80
CA VAL A 7 4.92 0.40 -7.09
C VAL A 7 4.78 -1.01 -6.55
N ILE A 8 3.92 -1.19 -5.54
CA ILE A 8 3.53 -2.51 -5.04
C ILE A 8 2.07 -2.70 -5.40
N LYS A 9 1.79 -3.70 -6.23
CA LYS A 9 0.43 -4.12 -6.58
C LYS A 9 0.07 -5.35 -5.75
N SER A 10 -1.22 -5.51 -5.47
CA SER A 10 -1.73 -6.76 -4.90
C SER A 10 -1.22 -7.97 -5.70
N PRO A 11 -0.63 -8.99 -5.05
CA PRO A 11 -0.19 -10.20 -5.74
C PRO A 11 -1.36 -10.96 -6.38
N TYR A 12 -2.58 -10.68 -5.93
CA TYR A 12 -3.81 -11.31 -6.42
C TYR A 12 -4.40 -10.61 -7.65
N GLY A 13 -3.89 -9.44 -8.04
CA GLY A 13 -4.40 -8.65 -9.16
C GLY A 13 -5.80 -8.07 -8.98
N LYS A 14 -6.47 -8.37 -7.86
CA LYS A 14 -7.81 -7.90 -7.50
C LYS A 14 -7.93 -7.73 -5.98
N ARG A 15 -9.02 -7.08 -5.55
CA ARG A 15 -9.48 -7.14 -4.16
C ARG A 15 -10.08 -8.53 -3.90
N LEU A 16 -9.56 -9.20 -2.89
CA LEU A 16 -10.07 -10.48 -2.40
C LEU A 16 -11.25 -10.26 -1.46
N LYS A 17 -12.22 -11.18 -1.52
CA LYS A 17 -13.35 -11.28 -0.58
C LYS A 17 -12.94 -11.94 0.75
N PRO A 18 -13.74 -11.81 1.83
CA PRO A 18 -13.39 -12.42 3.12
C PRO A 18 -13.30 -13.95 3.10
N ASN A 19 -13.93 -14.62 2.13
CA ASN A 19 -13.85 -16.07 1.95
C ASN A 19 -12.66 -16.51 1.07
N GLU A 20 -11.92 -15.56 0.48
CA GLU A 20 -10.71 -15.84 -0.33
C GLU A 20 -9.43 -15.67 0.49
N THR A 21 -9.43 -14.79 1.49
CA THR A 21 -8.32 -14.63 2.46
C THR A 21 -8.85 -14.09 3.78
N THR A 22 -8.27 -14.57 4.88
CA THR A 22 -8.43 -13.97 6.21
C THR A 22 -7.27 -13.06 6.58
N ASP A 23 -6.16 -13.10 5.84
CA ASP A 23 -4.94 -12.34 6.12
C ASP A 23 -4.99 -10.92 5.55
N SER A 24 -4.23 -10.02 6.17
CA SER A 24 -4.00 -8.67 5.64
C SER A 24 -3.18 -8.68 4.37
N TYR A 25 -3.42 -7.73 3.47
CA TYR A 25 -2.62 -7.54 2.27
C TYR A 25 -2.61 -6.11 1.77
N ILE A 26 -1.54 -5.74 1.06
CA ILE A 26 -1.45 -4.48 0.32
C ILE A 26 -2.29 -4.64 -0.95
N LEU A 27 -3.35 -3.85 -1.09
CA LEU A 27 -4.14 -3.81 -2.32
C LEU A 27 -3.41 -2.99 -3.39
N SER A 28 -2.87 -1.83 -3.00
CA SER A 28 -2.04 -0.98 -3.85
C SER A 28 -1.15 -0.06 -3.02
N PHE A 29 0.07 0.17 -3.49
CA PHE A 29 0.97 1.18 -2.95
C PHE A 29 1.70 1.85 -4.12
N ILE A 30 1.68 3.18 -4.14
CA ILE A 30 2.48 3.99 -5.05
C ILE A 30 3.23 4.99 -4.17
N GLY A 31 4.56 4.91 -4.20
CA GLY A 31 5.45 5.80 -3.46
C GLY A 31 6.49 6.43 -4.36
N TYR A 32 6.91 7.63 -4.00
CA TYR A 32 8.03 8.33 -4.62
C TYR A 32 9.12 8.52 -3.57
N LEU A 33 10.29 7.95 -3.81
CA LEU A 33 11.44 8.17 -2.95
C LEU A 33 11.95 9.60 -3.16
N ARG A 34 12.02 10.36 -2.07
CA ARG A 34 12.57 11.72 -2.02
C ARG A 34 13.51 11.84 -0.84
N ASN A 35 14.81 11.70 -1.12
CA ASN A 35 15.85 11.68 -0.08
C ASN A 35 15.63 10.50 0.91
N ASP A 36 15.34 10.81 2.16
CA ASP A 36 15.16 9.91 3.31
C ASP A 36 13.68 9.58 3.61
N ARG A 37 12.77 10.00 2.73
CA ARG A 37 11.32 9.83 2.89
C ARG A 37 10.66 9.32 1.63
N ILE A 38 9.48 8.75 1.82
CA ILE A 38 8.61 8.27 0.75
C ILE A 38 7.31 9.07 0.80
N GLU A 39 6.99 9.79 -0.28
CA GLU A 39 5.65 10.35 -0.49
C GLU A 39 4.77 9.27 -1.13
N ALA A 40 3.72 8.81 -0.45
CA ALA A 40 2.97 7.63 -0.84
C ALA A 40 1.45 7.81 -0.79
N THR A 41 0.79 7.15 -1.74
CA THR A 41 -0.62 6.77 -1.66
C THR A 41 -0.70 5.26 -1.55
N PHE A 42 -1.44 4.75 -0.57
CA PHE A 42 -1.56 3.33 -0.31
C PHE A 42 -2.96 2.92 0.11
N PHE A 43 -3.28 1.65 -0.15
CA PHE A 43 -4.47 0.98 0.33
C PHE A 43 -4.10 -0.41 0.83
N ILE A 44 -4.29 -0.63 2.13
CA ILE A 44 -4.07 -1.91 2.82
C ILE A 44 -5.42 -2.41 3.30
N ILE A 45 -5.68 -3.69 3.04
CA ILE A 45 -6.84 -4.41 3.53
C ILE A 45 -6.39 -5.23 4.73
N GLY A 46 -7.03 -5.02 5.87
CA GLY A 46 -6.80 -5.80 7.09
C GLY A 46 -7.50 -7.17 7.04
N PRO A 47 -7.38 -7.95 8.13
CA PRO A 47 -7.90 -9.30 8.18
C PRO A 47 -9.42 -9.34 7.96
N GLU A 48 -9.88 -10.35 7.21
CA GLU A 48 -11.30 -10.56 6.88
C GLU A 48 -12.02 -9.33 6.26
N GLU A 49 -11.27 -8.38 5.67
CA GLU A 49 -11.74 -7.06 5.24
C GLU A 49 -12.38 -6.17 6.33
N LYS A 50 -12.20 -6.51 7.61
CA LYS A 50 -12.78 -5.76 8.73
C LYS A 50 -12.17 -4.36 8.87
N GLU A 51 -10.89 -4.26 8.58
CA GLU A 51 -10.11 -3.02 8.69
C GLU A 51 -9.62 -2.60 7.31
N GLN A 52 -9.64 -1.29 7.06
CA GLN A 52 -9.19 -0.71 5.80
C GLN A 52 -8.35 0.52 6.11
N TYR A 53 -7.11 0.51 5.65
CA TYR A 53 -6.17 1.61 5.84
C TYR A 53 -5.90 2.27 4.50
N LEU A 54 -6.28 3.54 4.40
CA LEU A 54 -6.04 4.39 3.25
C LEU A 54 -5.10 5.52 3.64
N GLY A 55 -4.00 5.65 2.92
CA GLY A 55 -3.15 6.83 2.96
C GLY A 55 -3.21 7.52 1.61
N HIS A 56 -3.48 8.82 1.59
CA HIS A 56 -3.37 9.64 0.40
C HIS A 56 -2.33 10.74 0.65
N ASP A 57 -1.35 10.83 -0.24
CA ASP A 57 -0.24 11.79 -0.17
C ASP A 57 0.44 11.86 1.22
N VAL A 58 0.65 10.68 1.81
CA VAL A 58 1.26 10.52 3.13
C VAL A 58 2.79 10.54 3.00
N THR A 59 3.47 11.22 3.90
CA THR A 59 4.93 11.11 4.04
C THR A 59 5.28 10.00 5.01
N LEU A 60 6.02 9.00 4.54
CA LEU A 60 6.60 7.91 5.33
C LEU A 60 8.09 8.18 5.51
N PHE A 61 8.58 7.98 6.73
CA PHE A 61 10.01 8.09 7.05
C PHE A 61 10.63 6.69 7.00
N MET A 62 11.81 6.58 6.38
CA MET A 62 12.56 5.33 6.41
C MET A 62 13.28 5.21 7.76
N GLU A 63 13.14 4.07 8.43
CA GLU A 63 13.92 3.70 9.63
C GLU A 63 15.25 3.03 9.27
#